data_AF-A0A2V8NUS8-F1
#
_entry.id   AF-A0A2V8NUS8-F1
#
_cell.length_a   1.000
_cell.length_b   1.000
_cell.length_c   1.000
_cell.angle_alpha   90.00
_cell.angle_beta   90.00
_cell.angle_gamma   90.00
#
_symmetry.space_group_name_H-M   'P 1'
#
loop_
_entity.id
_entity.type
_entity.pdbx_description
1 polymer ?
#
loop_
_entity_poly.entity_id
_entity_poly.type
_entity_poly.pdbx_seq_one_letter_code
_entity_poly.pdbx_strand_id
1 'polypeptide(L)' 'MKEYGDLMHFLLYFRDDYKSEEEFRSFALKEIRAFIYDLRDFGIEISLSHHSTKTVGSPVNQHSNTTIE' A
#
# COMPACT_ATOMS: atom_id res chain seq x y z
N MET A 1 -10.55 -12.09 -12.81
CA MET A 1 -10.23 -10.65 -12.86
C MET A 1 -10.01 -10.19 -11.44
N LYS A 2 -9.06 -9.27 -11.19
CA LYS A 2 -8.83 -8.76 -9.83
C LYS A 2 -9.91 -7.72 -9.56
N GLU A 3 -10.75 -7.96 -8.57
CA GLU A 3 -11.77 -7.01 -8.17
C GLU A 3 -11.15 -5.98 -7.23
N TYR A 4 -11.28 -4.70 -7.57
CA TYR A 4 -10.77 -3.60 -6.79
C TYR A 4 -11.87 -3.10 -5.86
N GLY A 5 -11.49 -2.67 -4.65
CA GLY A 5 -12.43 -1.97 -3.78
C GLY A 5 -12.70 -0.53 -4.23
N ASP A 6 -13.70 0.11 -3.64
CA ASP A 6 -14.19 1.44 -4.05
C ASP A 6 -13.10 2.53 -4.06
N LEU A 7 -12.22 2.54 -3.05
CA LEU A 7 -11.11 3.51 -2.99
C LEU A 7 -10.20 3.40 -4.22
N MET A 8 -9.93 2.19 -4.67
CA MET A 8 -9.08 1.96 -5.83
C MET A 8 -9.82 2.31 -7.13
N HIS A 9 -11.12 2.05 -7.21
CA HIS A 9 -11.95 2.51 -8.33
C HIS A 9 -11.98 4.04 -8.43
N PHE A 10 -12.08 4.74 -7.30
CA PHE A 10 -11.96 6.20 -7.25
C PHE A 10 -10.61 6.69 -7.76
N LEU A 11 -9.49 6.06 -7.34
CA LEU A 11 -8.18 6.44 -7.86
C LEU A 11 -8.07 6.18 -9.37
N LEU A 12 -8.57 5.04 -9.85
CA LEU A 12 -8.55 4.66 -11.26
C LEU A 12 -9.37 5.59 -12.15
N TYR A 13 -10.39 6.27 -11.61
CA TYR A 13 -11.15 7.28 -12.35
C TYR A 13 -10.24 8.38 -12.94
N PHE A 14 -9.18 8.75 -12.23
CA PHE A 14 -8.21 9.77 -12.67
C PHE A 14 -7.09 9.20 -13.54
N ARG A 15 -7.09 7.89 -13.86
CA ARG A 15 -5.95 7.25 -14.55
C ARG A 15 -5.65 7.90 -15.90
N ASP A 16 -6.69 8.29 -16.64
CA ASP A 16 -6.58 8.84 -17.99
C ASP A 16 -6.05 10.29 -18.00
N ASP A 17 -6.04 10.97 -16.85
CA ASP A 17 -5.49 12.32 -16.70
C ASP A 17 -3.95 12.32 -16.67
N TYR A 18 -3.32 11.16 -16.48
CA TYR A 18 -1.87 11.00 -16.33
C TYR A 18 -1.20 10.38 -17.55
N LYS A 19 -0.07 10.96 -17.96
CA LYS A 19 0.66 10.57 -19.18
C LYS A 19 1.43 9.27 -19.02
N SER A 20 1.75 8.90 -17.79
CA SER A 20 2.48 7.68 -17.49
C SER A 20 1.93 6.97 -16.26
N GLU A 21 2.21 5.67 -16.20
CA GLU A 21 1.88 4.85 -15.03
C GLU A 21 2.64 5.31 -13.78
N GLU A 22 3.87 5.82 -13.94
CA GLU A 22 4.67 6.33 -12.82
C GLU A 22 4.09 7.61 -12.22
N GLU A 23 3.59 8.50 -13.09
CA GLU A 23 2.91 9.73 -12.68
C GLU A 23 1.63 9.41 -11.91
N PHE A 24 0.82 8.49 -12.44
CA PHE A 24 -0.38 8.00 -11.76
C PHE A 24 -0.07 7.35 -10.39
N ARG A 25 0.97 6.51 -10.32
CA ARG A 25 1.38 5.88 -9.05
C ARG A 25 1.82 6.91 -8.01
N SER A 26 2.52 7.96 -8.45
CA SER A 26 2.94 9.05 -7.58
C SER A 26 1.73 9.82 -7.03
N PHE A 27 0.74 10.08 -7.87
CA PHE A 27 -0.55 10.63 -7.45
C PHE A 27 -1.26 9.71 -6.44
N ALA A 28 -1.45 8.44 -6.77
CA ALA A 28 -2.15 7.49 -5.91
C ALA A 28 -1.49 7.37 -4.54
N LEU A 29 -0.15 7.30 -4.49
CA LEU A 29 0.60 7.26 -3.24
C LEU A 29 0.44 8.54 -2.42
N LYS A 30 0.42 9.71 -3.07
CA LYS A 30 0.19 11.00 -2.42
C LYS A 30 -1.19 11.06 -1.77
N GLU A 31 -2.24 10.71 -2.51
CA GLU A 31 -3.62 10.76 -2.01
C GLU A 31 -3.88 9.71 -0.91
N ILE A 32 -3.33 8.49 -1.04
CA ILE A 32 -3.44 7.47 0.02
C ILE A 32 -2.76 7.95 1.31
N ARG A 33 -1.59 8.59 1.22
CA ARG A 33 -0.90 9.12 2.41
C ARG A 33 -1.73 10.23 3.07
N ALA A 34 -2.29 11.14 2.29
CA ALA A 34 -3.17 12.19 2.81
C ALA A 34 -4.39 11.58 3.50
N PHE A 35 -5.07 10.63 2.86
CA PHE A 35 -6.21 9.92 3.44
C PHE A 35 -5.86 9.21 4.76
N ILE A 36 -4.69 8.58 4.85
CA ILE A 36 -4.22 7.96 6.11
C ILE A 36 -4.07 8.99 7.23
N TYR A 37 -3.63 10.22 6.91
CA TYR A 37 -3.59 11.29 7.90
C TYR A 37 -4.98 11.74 8.32
N ASP A 38 -5.91 11.91 7.37
CA ASP A 38 -7.30 12.32 7.66
C ASP A 38 -8.04 11.28 8.52
N LEU A 39 -7.75 9.99 8.35
CA LEU A 39 -8.31 8.92 9.17
C LEU A 39 -7.95 9.04 10.66
N ARG A 40 -6.87 9.74 11.00
CA ARG A 40 -6.49 9.97 12.41
C ARG A 40 -7.52 10.83 13.13
N ASP A 41 -8.20 11.72 12.43
CA ASP A 41 -9.29 12.54 13.00
C ASP A 41 -10.49 11.67 13.41
N PHE A 42 -10.59 10.48 12.84
CA PHE A 42 -11.58 9.46 13.19
C PHE A 42 -11.03 8.41 14.19
N GLY A 43 -9.84 8.62 14.73
CA GLY A 43 -9.18 7.67 15.64
C GLY A 43 -8.68 6.39 14.97
N ILE A 44 -8.59 6.37 13.63
CA ILE A 44 -8.11 5.22 12.87
C ILE A 44 -6.64 5.45 12.51
N GLU A 45 -5.75 4.57 12.97
CA GLU A 45 -4.34 4.61 12.63
C GLU A 45 -3.98 3.47 11.65
N ILE A 46 -3.48 3.83 10.47
CA ILE A 46 -3.01 2.89 9.46
C ILE A 46 -1.51 3.05 9.28
N SER A 47 -0.77 1.95 9.41
CA SER A 47 0.66 1.88 9.08
C SER A 47 0.86 1.31 7.68
N LEU A 48 1.42 2.10 6.77
CA LEU A 48 1.79 1.65 5.43
C LEU A 48 3.25 1.20 5.41
N SER A 49 3.48 -0.11 5.18
CA SER A 49 4.84 -0.62 5.00
C SER A 49 5.34 -0.37 3.58
N HIS A 50 6.56 0.16 3.44
CA HIS A 50 7.26 0.18 2.15
C HIS A 50 7.81 -1.21 1.85
N HIS A 51 6.94 -2.21 1.70
CA HIS A 51 7.36 -3.41 1.00
C HIS A 51 7.49 -3.06 -0.48
N SER A 52 8.70 -2.62 -0.87
CA SER A 52 9.11 -2.60 -2.27
C SER A 52 8.75 -3.96 -2.85
N THR A 53 8.00 -3.99 -3.94
CA THR A 53 7.69 -5.21 -4.70
C THR A 53 8.96 -5.73 -5.38
N LYS A 54 9.97 -6.06 -4.59
CA LYS A 54 11.07 -6.92 -4.99
C LYS A 54 10.62 -8.34 -4.65
N THR A 55 10.19 -9.03 -5.71
CA THR A 55 10.25 -10.49 -5.90
C THR A 55 9.54 -11.36 -4.86
N VAL A 56 8.52 -12.08 -5.34
CA VAL A 56 8.15 -13.42 -4.86
C VAL A 56 9.46 -14.20 -4.64
N GLY A 57 9.81 -14.48 -3.38
CA GLY A 57 11.01 -15.23 -3.02
C GLY A 57 12.05 -14.42 -2.25
N SER A 58 11.79 -14.14 -0.98
CA SER A 58 12.85 -14.07 0.04
C SER A 58 12.30 -14.60 1.37
N PRO A 59 13.06 -15.40 2.12
CA PRO A 59 12.51 -16.33 3.10
C PRO A 59 12.00 -15.58 4.33
N VAL A 60 10.85 -16.01 4.86
CA VAL A 60 10.40 -15.62 6.18
C VAL A 60 11.44 -16.12 7.20
N ASN A 61 12.13 -15.20 7.87
CA ASN A 61 13.05 -15.55 8.94
C ASN A 61 12.20 -15.99 10.14
N GLN A 62 11.94 -17.29 10.27
CA GLN A 62 11.43 -17.85 11.52
C GLN A 62 12.58 -17.86 12.53
N HIS A 63 12.53 -16.98 13.52
CA HIS A 63 13.36 -17.12 14.70
C HIS A 63 12.91 -18.37 15.46
N SER A 64 13.62 -19.47 15.25
CA SER A 64 13.56 -20.65 16.11
C SER A 64 14.15 -20.28 17.47
N ASN A 65 13.31 -20.14 18.48
CA ASN A 65 13.76 -20.11 19.87
C ASN A 65 13.99 -21.55 20.33
N THR A 66 15.21 -22.04 20.20
CA THR A 66 15.64 -23.26 20.89
C THR A 66 15.95 -22.90 22.34
N THR A 67 15.06 -23.28 23.26
CA THR A 67 15.41 -23.38 24.68
C THR A 67 16.13 -24.71 24.87
N ILE A 68 17.36 -24.65 25.37
CA ILE A 68 18.12 -25.82 25.81
C ILE A 68 17.66 -26.13 27.24
N GLU A 69 17.12 -27.33 27.46
CA GLU A 69 17.10 -28.00 28.78
C GLU A 69 18.08 -29.17 28.73
#